data_AF-A0A520ZLJ4-F1
#
_entry.id   AF-A0A520ZLJ4-F1
#
_cell.length_a   1.000
_cell.length_b   1.000
_cell.length_c   1.000
_cell.angle_alpha   90.00
_cell.angle_beta   90.00
_cell.angle_gamma   90.00
#
_symmetry.space_group_name_H-M   'P 1'
#
loop_
_entity.id
_entity.type
_entity.pdbx_description
1 polymer ?
#
loop_
_entity_poly.entity_id
_entity_poly.type
_entity_poly.pdbx_seq_one_letter_code
_entity_poly.pdbx_strand_id
1 'polypeptide(L)'
;PSLVCVTEGAKGVRGFTSAGVVTVSSRKVAVVDTVGAGDTFNAGLLAALHERGVLSKDRIRSVGADDVEMALSLGSRAAAVTVSRAGANPPRRDEL
;
A
#
# COMPACT_ATOMS: atom_id res chain seq x y z
N PRO A 1 -1.62 -11.46 14.20
CA PRO A 1 -1.86 -10.38 13.21
C PRO A 1 -2.85 -10.86 12.14
N SER A 2 -3.73 -10.00 11.62
CA SER A 2 -4.76 -10.39 10.63
C SER A 2 -4.38 -10.06 9.18
N LEU A 3 -3.53 -9.05 8.99
CA LEU A 3 -2.89 -8.71 7.73
C LEU A 3 -1.46 -8.26 8.04
N VAL A 4 -0.48 -8.79 7.32
CA VAL A 4 0.93 -8.38 7.39
C VAL A 4 1.38 -7.95 6.01
N CYS A 5 1.99 -6.77 5.88
CA CYS A 5 2.50 -6.27 4.60
C CYS A 5 4.03 -6.22 4.65
N VAL A 6 4.69 -6.77 3.63
CA VAL A 6 6.14 -6.71 3.46
C VAL A 6 6.44 -5.94 2.17
N THR A 7 6.94 -4.71 2.33
CA THR A 7 7.35 -3.85 1.21
C THR A 7 8.77 -4.21 0.76
N GLU A 8 8.96 -4.48 -0.52
CA GLU A 8 10.21 -4.97 -1.11
C GLU A 8 10.79 -3.97 -2.13
N GLY A 9 10.54 -2.68 -1.90
CA GLY A 9 11.02 -1.58 -2.76
C GLY A 9 10.53 -1.74 -4.20
N ALA A 10 11.47 -1.78 -5.15
CA ALA A 10 11.16 -1.93 -6.58
C ALA A 10 10.49 -3.26 -6.95
N LYS A 11 10.52 -4.28 -6.07
CA LYS A 11 9.81 -5.55 -6.29
C LYS A 11 8.31 -5.45 -6.00
N GLY A 12 7.89 -4.44 -5.24
CA GLY A 12 6.50 -4.23 -4.85
C GLY A 12 6.24 -4.60 -3.40
N VAL A 13 5.12 -5.25 -3.14
CA VAL A 13 4.65 -5.59 -1.79
C VAL A 13 3.94 -6.93 -1.77
N ARG A 14 4.11 -7.67 -0.67
CA ARG A 14 3.37 -8.89 -0.36
C ARG A 14 2.50 -8.69 0.88
N GLY A 15 1.21 -9.01 0.76
CA GLY A 15 0.26 -9.05 1.86
C GLY A 15 -0.03 -10.49 2.27
N PHE A 16 0.09 -10.78 3.57
CA PHE A 16 -0.14 -12.10 4.16
C PHE A 16 -1.37 -12.05 5.06
N THR A 17 -2.33 -12.93 4.79
CA THR A 17 -3.53 -13.14 5.61
C THR A 17 -3.65 -14.63 5.95
N SER A 18 -4.63 -15.01 6.78
CA SER A 18 -4.96 -16.42 6.99
C SER A 18 -5.52 -17.11 5.74
N ALA A 19 -6.01 -16.36 4.75
CA ALA A 19 -6.55 -16.89 3.51
C ALA A 19 -5.48 -17.11 2.42
N GLY A 20 -4.30 -16.52 2.58
CA GLY A 20 -3.20 -16.67 1.63
C GLY A 20 -2.34 -15.42 1.47
N VAL A 21 -1.57 -15.39 0.37
CA VAL A 21 -0.63 -14.32 0.04
C VAL A 21 -1.08 -13.59 -1.21
N VAL A 22 -1.15 -12.27 -1.15
CA VAL A 22 -1.40 -11.37 -2.28
C VAL A 22 -0.12 -10.62 -2.61
N THR A 23 0.24 -10.54 -3.88
CA THR A 23 1.45 -9.84 -4.33
C THR A 23 1.08 -8.75 -5.33
N VAL A 24 1.59 -7.53 -5.11
CA VAL A 24 1.43 -6.40 -6.01
C VAL A 24 2.81 -5.91 -6.42
N SER A 25 3.06 -5.83 -7.73
CA SER A 25 4.32 -5.29 -8.26
C SER A 25 4.40 -3.77 -8.07
N SER A 26 5.62 -3.26 -7.85
CA SER A 26 5.83 -1.81 -7.76
C SER A 26 5.64 -1.13 -9.11
N ARG A 27 5.14 0.11 -9.08
CA ARG A 27 5.12 0.98 -10.27
C ARG A 27 6.53 1.51 -10.52
N LYS A 28 7.04 1.30 -11.73
CA LYS A 28 8.34 1.86 -12.15
C LYS A 28 8.23 3.38 -12.26
N VAL A 29 9.12 4.08 -11.59
CA VAL A 29 9.26 5.54 -11.61
C VAL A 29 10.75 5.90 -11.63
N ALA A 30 11.07 7.11 -12.10
CA ALA A 30 12.40 7.67 -11.90
C ALA A 30 12.56 8.01 -10.41
N VAL A 31 13.51 7.35 -9.74
CA VAL A 31 13.73 7.53 -8.29
C VAL A 31 14.53 8.80 -8.04
N VAL A 32 14.02 9.65 -7.15
CA VAL A 32 14.68 10.88 -6.68
C VAL A 32 15.15 10.71 -5.24
N ASP A 33 14.27 10.27 -4.34
CA ASP A 33 14.52 10.02 -2.92
C ASP A 33 13.60 8.87 -2.47
N THR A 34 13.89 8.16 -1.38
CA THR A 34 13.02 7.12 -0.82
C THR A 34 12.52 7.40 0.59
N VAL A 35 12.92 8.54 1.17
CA VAL A 35 12.47 8.98 2.49
C VAL A 35 10.94 9.14 2.51
N GLY A 36 10.28 8.54 3.50
CA GLY A 36 8.82 8.63 3.68
C GLY A 36 7.98 7.75 2.74
N ALA A 37 8.59 6.92 1.89
CA ALA A 37 7.86 6.00 1.02
C ALA A 37 7.02 4.99 1.81
N GLY A 38 7.55 4.46 2.92
CA GLY A 38 6.84 3.54 3.81
C GLY A 38 5.66 4.20 4.53
N ASP A 39 5.82 5.44 4.98
CA ASP A 39 4.73 6.20 5.61
C ASP A 39 3.62 6.49 4.61
N THR A 40 3.98 6.82 3.37
CA THR A 40 3.03 7.02 2.28
C THR A 40 2.31 5.72 1.92
N PHE A 41 3.04 4.60 1.88
CA PHE A 41 2.45 3.28 1.68
C PHE A 41 1.39 2.98 2.75
N ASN A 42 1.72 3.24 4.03
CA ASN A 42 0.79 3.04 5.14
C ASN A 42 -0.48 3.90 4.99
N ALA A 43 -0.32 5.17 4.60
CA ALA A 43 -1.45 6.06 4.36
C ALA A 43 -2.36 5.55 3.24
N GLY A 44 -1.78 5.14 2.10
CA GLY A 44 -2.54 4.56 0.99
C GLY A 44 -3.23 3.25 1.34
N LEU A 45 -2.55 2.36 2.07
CA LEU A 45 -3.12 1.09 2.55
C LEU A 45 -4.34 1.34 3.44
N LEU A 46 -4.21 2.19 4.46
CA LEU A 46 -5.28 2.49 5.40
C LEU A 46 -6.43 3.25 4.74
N ALA A 47 -6.14 4.17 3.81
CA ALA A 47 -7.17 4.88 3.04
C ALA A 47 -8.02 3.91 2.20
N ALA A 48 -7.41 2.97 1.49
CA ALA A 48 -8.15 1.98 0.71
C ALA A 48 -9.01 1.06 1.58
N LEU A 49 -8.46 0.56 2.70
CA LEU A 49 -9.22 -0.27 3.64
C LEU A 49 -10.41 0.50 4.25
N HIS A 50 -10.23 1.81 4.50
CA HIS A 50 -11.30 2.69 4.98
C HIS A 50 -12.39 2.89 3.92
N GLU A 51 -12.02 3.24 2.68
CA GLU A 51 -12.93 3.42 1.55
C GLU A 51 -13.73 2.16 1.23
N ARG A 52 -13.16 0.98 1.48
CA ARG A 52 -13.81 -0.32 1.31
C ARG A 52 -14.67 -0.75 2.50
N GLY A 53 -14.67 0.02 3.59
CA GLY A 53 -15.45 -0.32 4.79
C GLY A 53 -14.96 -1.58 5.49
N VAL A 54 -13.67 -1.90 5.38
CA VAL A 54 -13.05 -3.08 6.00
C VAL A 54 -12.05 -2.73 7.10
N LEU A 55 -11.85 -1.45 7.42
CA LEU A 55 -10.93 -0.98 8.46
C LEU A 55 -11.51 -1.12 9.88
N SER A 56 -11.87 -2.34 10.28
CA SER A 56 -12.23 -2.71 11.65
C SER A 56 -11.62 -4.06 12.01
N LYS A 57 -11.44 -4.35 13.31
CA LYS A 57 -10.79 -5.60 13.74
C LYS A 57 -11.48 -6.85 13.18
N ASP A 58 -12.81 -6.88 13.17
CA ASP A 58 -13.56 -8.03 12.68
C ASP A 58 -13.51 -8.15 11.16
N ARG A 59 -13.57 -7.02 10.44
CA ARG A 59 -13.53 -7.01 8.97
C ARG A 59 -12.14 -7.33 8.42
N ILE A 60 -11.08 -6.86 9.07
CA ILE A 60 -9.70 -7.21 8.68
C ILE A 60 -9.42 -8.71 8.90
N ARG A 61 -10.00 -9.34 9.92
CA ARG A 61 -9.82 -10.78 10.18
C ARG A 61 -10.32 -11.67 9.04
N SER A 62 -11.34 -11.24 8.31
CA SER A 62 -11.95 -11.95 7.19
C SER A 62 -11.85 -11.18 5.87
N VAL A 63 -10.86 -10.28 5.75
CA VAL A 63 -10.67 -9.46 4.55
C VAL A 63 -10.41 -10.34 3.32
N GLY A 64 -11.10 -10.05 2.22
CA GLY A 64 -10.95 -10.78 0.97
C GLY A 64 -9.66 -10.43 0.23
N ALA A 65 -9.22 -11.32 -0.66
CA ALA A 65 -8.02 -11.09 -1.48
C ALA A 65 -8.12 -9.79 -2.30
N ASP A 66 -9.29 -9.50 -2.87
CA ASP A 66 -9.53 -8.30 -3.68
C ASP A 66 -9.35 -7.00 -2.87
N ASP A 67 -9.87 -6.97 -1.64
CA ASP A 67 -9.71 -5.81 -0.74
C ASP A 67 -8.24 -5.61 -0.36
N VAL A 68 -7.52 -6.71 -0.11
CA VAL A 68 -6.07 -6.67 0.16
C VAL A 68 -5.31 -6.17 -1.06
N GLU A 69 -5.57 -6.73 -2.24
CA GLU A 69 -4.88 -6.36 -3.48
C GLU A 69 -5.05 -4.87 -3.78
N MET A 70 -6.27 -4.36 -3.67
CA MET A 70 -6.52 -2.94 -3.88
C MET A 70 -5.83 -2.06 -2.84
N ALA A 71 -5.83 -2.47 -1.56
CA ALA A 71 -5.17 -1.71 -0.52
C ALA A 71 -3.64 -1.67 -0.71
N LEU A 72 -3.03 -2.82 -1.05
CA LEU A 72 -1.63 -2.91 -1.42
C LEU A 72 -1.30 -2.06 -2.66
N SER A 73 -2.19 -2.06 -3.67
CA SER A 73 -2.05 -1.29 -4.90
C SER A 73 -2.10 0.21 -4.64
N LEU A 74 -3.06 0.70 -3.83
CA LEU A 74 -3.13 2.12 -3.50
C LEU A 74 -1.90 2.57 -2.70
N GLY A 75 -1.49 1.80 -1.68
CA GLY A 75 -0.27 2.06 -0.93
C GLY A 75 0.97 2.11 -1.83
N SER A 76 1.11 1.14 -2.74
CA SER A 76 2.26 1.07 -3.66
C SER A 76 2.26 2.23 -4.67
N ARG A 77 1.11 2.60 -5.24
CA ARG A 77 0.98 3.75 -6.14
C ARG A 77 1.35 5.05 -5.43
N ALA A 78 0.86 5.25 -4.21
CA ALA A 78 1.15 6.45 -3.45
C ALA A 78 2.63 6.57 -3.11
N ALA A 79 3.24 5.48 -2.62
CA ALA A 79 4.68 5.43 -2.35
C ALA A 79 5.51 5.67 -3.62
N ALA A 80 5.08 5.17 -4.78
CA ALA A 80 5.76 5.40 -6.06
C ALA A 80 5.79 6.90 -6.44
N VAL A 81 4.76 7.68 -6.09
CA VAL A 81 4.79 9.13 -6.29
C VAL A 81 5.75 9.79 -5.32
N THR A 82 5.74 9.41 -4.04
CA THR A 82 6.70 9.93 -3.04
C THR A 82 8.14 9.71 -3.48
N VAL A 83 8.48 8.50 -3.96
CA VAL A 83 9.87 8.23 -4.36
C VAL A 83 10.32 8.98 -5.62
N SER A 84 9.38 9.54 -6.37
CA SER A 84 9.67 10.36 -7.56
C SER A 84 9.90 11.84 -7.22
N ARG A 85 9.85 12.21 -5.94
CA ARG A 85 9.99 13.57 -5.41
C ARG A 85 11.08 13.61 -4.35
N ALA A 86 11.60 14.80 -4.04
CA ALA A 86 12.57 14.97 -2.96
C ALA A 86 11.87 14.95 -1.57
N GLY A 87 12.44 14.21 -0.63
CA GLY A 87 11.93 14.07 0.74
C GLY A 87 10.61 13.31 0.86
N ALA A 88 10.05 13.30 2.08
CA ALA A 88 8.74 12.73 2.37
C ALA A 88 7.61 13.64 1.85
N ASN A 89 7.36 13.61 0.54
CA ASN A 89 6.35 14.40 -0.15
C ASN A 89 5.24 13.51 -0.75
N PRO A 90 4.26 13.08 0.07
CA PRO A 90 3.18 12.18 -0.36
C PRO A 90 2.21 12.85 -1.36
N PRO A 91 1.58 12.07 -2.25
CA PRO A 91 0.60 12.59 -3.19
C PRO A 91 -0.74 12.95 -2.52
N ARG A 92 -1.43 13.92 -3.12
CA ARG A 92 -2.87 14.13 -2.95
C ARG A 92 -3.67 13.15 -3.81
N ARG A 93 -4.99 13.09 -3.59
CA ARG A 93 -5.87 12.13 -4.26
C ARG A 93 -5.97 12.34 -5.77
N ASP A 94 -5.89 13.59 -6.22
CA ASP A 94 -5.88 14.00 -7.63
C ASP A 94 -4.54 13.73 -8.33
N GLU A 95 -3.51 13.32 -7.59
CA GLU A 95 -2.18 12.97 -8.14
C GLU A 95 -1.97 11.44 -8.28
N LEU A 96 -2.99 10.62 -7.98
CA LEU A 96 -2.90 9.16 -7.91
C LEU A 96 -3.35 8.42 -9.15
#